data_AF-A0A955ABS5-F1
#
_entry.id   AF-A0A955ABS5-F1
#
_cell.length_a   1.000
_cell.length_b   1.000
_cell.length_c   1.000
_cell.angle_alpha   90.00
_cell.angle_beta   90.00
_cell.angle_gamma   90.00
#
_symmetry.space_group_name_H-M   'P 1'
#
loop_
_entity.id
_entity.type
_entity.pdbx_description
1 polymer ?
#
loop_
_entity_poly.entity_id
_entity_poly.type
_entity_poly.pdbx_seq_one_letter_code
_entity_poly.pdbx_strand_id
1 'polypeptide(L)'
;MSSFRSLLRLTLAACLLLSAVGTCRLLAADVRLESKEDRVTVWLGDEVFTEYVFKGYEKPILYPVIGPAGIGMTRNWPMRDGVENEAHDHPHHKSIWFGHMDVNGENFWATGENAGTTVSKSVTIGGNTIHSENDLVGRDGKLVATDSREISFSADGETRVIDYAVTYHASQGDILFGDNKD
;
A
#
# COMPACT_ATOMS: atom_id res chain seq x y z
N MET A 1 24.43 -67.52 52.13
CA MET A 1 23.44 -67.64 53.22
C MET A 1 22.55 -66.40 53.19
N SER A 2 21.22 -66.60 53.23
CA SER A 2 20.14 -65.60 53.40
C SER A 2 19.84 -64.70 52.18
N SER A 3 18.80 -64.95 51.35
CA SER A 3 17.34 -64.72 51.62
C SER A 3 17.00 -63.21 51.54
N PHE A 4 15.99 -62.66 50.84
CA PHE A 4 14.71 -63.17 50.35
C PHE A 4 14.09 -62.19 49.32
N ARG A 5 13.46 -62.78 48.29
CA ARG A 5 12.26 -62.41 47.49
C ARG A 5 11.59 -61.02 47.56
N SER A 6 11.32 -60.51 46.34
CA SER A 6 10.04 -60.02 45.80
C SER A 6 9.53 -58.63 46.21
N LEU A 7 9.35 -57.73 45.23
CA LEU A 7 8.01 -57.20 44.91
C LEU A 7 7.96 -56.63 43.48
N LEU A 8 6.81 -56.91 42.86
CA LEU A 8 6.40 -56.76 41.47
C LEU A 8 5.69 -55.39 41.29
N ARG A 9 5.66 -54.90 40.04
CA ARG A 9 4.80 -53.81 39.48
C ARG A 9 5.40 -52.40 39.71
N LEU A 10 5.56 -51.53 38.70
CA LEU A 10 4.47 -50.95 37.91
C LEU A 10 5.04 -50.16 36.70
N THR A 11 4.33 -50.24 35.57
CA THR A 11 4.16 -49.23 34.51
C THR A 11 5.32 -48.78 33.60
N LEU A 12 5.25 -49.32 32.37
CA LEU A 12 5.40 -48.63 31.08
C LEU A 12 5.33 -47.09 31.16
N ALA A 13 6.38 -46.41 30.71
CA ALA A 13 6.28 -45.07 30.12
C ALA A 13 7.37 -44.92 29.07
N ALA A 14 7.24 -45.71 28.00
CA ALA A 14 8.02 -45.55 26.79
C ALA A 14 7.52 -44.32 26.01
N CYS A 15 8.48 -43.55 25.51
CA CYS A 15 8.42 -42.79 24.26
C CYS A 15 7.15 -41.99 23.99
N LEU A 16 7.11 -40.74 24.47
CA LEU A 16 6.37 -39.66 23.80
C LEU A 16 6.93 -38.30 24.25
N LEU A 17 8.22 -38.06 23.99
CA LEU A 17 8.68 -36.69 23.72
C LEU A 17 8.23 -36.36 22.30
N LEU A 18 6.93 -36.14 22.15
CA LEU A 18 6.34 -35.58 20.96
C LEU A 18 6.92 -34.17 20.86
N SER A 19 7.84 -34.01 19.93
CA SER A 19 8.33 -32.73 19.44
C SER A 19 7.14 -31.82 19.18
N ALA A 20 6.84 -30.94 20.14
CA ALA A 20 6.06 -29.74 19.90
C ALA A 20 6.95 -28.82 19.07
N VAL A 21 7.10 -29.16 17.78
CA VAL A 21 7.41 -28.15 16.77
C VAL A 21 6.17 -27.29 16.76
N GLY A 22 6.15 -26.28 17.63
CA GLY A 22 5.22 -25.19 17.51
C GLY A 22 5.41 -24.65 16.11
N THR A 23 4.44 -24.93 15.23
CA THR A 23 4.26 -24.11 14.06
C THR A 23 3.98 -22.71 14.58
N CYS A 24 5.03 -21.92 14.75
CA CYS A 24 4.93 -20.47 14.75
C CYS A 24 4.36 -20.14 13.37
N ARG A 25 3.04 -20.15 13.26
CA ARG A 25 2.39 -19.47 12.15
C ARG A 25 2.78 -18.02 12.36
N LEU A 26 3.68 -17.49 11.52
CA LEU A 26 3.69 -16.06 11.30
C LEU A 26 2.25 -15.73 10.90
N LEU A 27 1.51 -15.12 11.82
CA LEU A 27 0.26 -14.49 11.45
C LEU A 27 0.70 -13.38 10.50
N ALA A 28 0.26 -13.47 9.24
CA ALA A 28 0.28 -12.33 8.34
C ALA A 28 -0.25 -11.15 9.16
N ALA A 29 0.51 -10.06 9.22
CA ALA A 29 0.12 -8.96 10.10
C ALA A 29 -1.27 -8.47 9.67
N ASP A 30 -2.18 -8.33 10.63
CA ASP A 30 -3.56 -7.93 10.34
C ASP A 30 -3.54 -6.51 9.74
N VAL A 31 -3.88 -6.44 8.45
CA VAL A 31 -4.02 -5.18 7.74
C VAL A 31 -5.37 -4.58 8.10
N ARG A 32 -5.37 -3.36 8.61
CA ARG A 32 -6.60 -2.60 8.90
C ARG A 32 -6.59 -1.30 8.11
N LEU A 33 -7.69 -1.04 7.40
CA LEU A 33 -7.91 0.20 6.66
C LEU A 33 -8.89 1.08 7.41
N GLU A 34 -8.63 2.39 7.41
CA GLU A 34 -9.48 3.38 8.07
C GLU A 34 -9.71 4.58 7.16
N SER A 35 -10.96 4.78 6.74
CA SER A 35 -11.35 5.89 5.87
C SER A 35 -11.45 7.20 6.64
N LYS A 36 -10.93 8.27 6.05
CA LYS A 36 -11.08 9.67 6.46
C LYS A 36 -11.62 10.47 5.27
N GLU A 37 -11.84 11.78 5.46
CA GLU A 37 -12.41 12.64 4.42
C GLU A 37 -11.51 12.79 3.18
N ASP A 38 -10.20 12.78 3.38
CA ASP A 38 -9.17 13.09 2.37
C ASP A 38 -8.19 11.94 2.10
N ARG A 39 -8.26 10.87 2.90
CA ARG A 39 -7.34 9.75 2.83
C ARG A 39 -7.91 8.45 3.37
N VAL A 40 -7.24 7.34 3.10
CA VAL A 40 -7.39 6.07 3.83
C VAL A 40 -6.07 5.75 4.53
N THR A 41 -6.09 5.56 5.84
CA THR A 41 -4.91 5.12 6.60
C THR A 41 -4.84 3.60 6.57
N VAL A 42 -3.67 3.05 6.23
CA VAL A 42 -3.37 1.62 6.22
C VAL A 42 -2.50 1.29 7.42
N TRP A 43 -3.01 0.43 8.28
CA TRP A 43 -2.37 0.00 9.51
C TRP A 43 -1.86 -1.43 9.38
N LEU A 44 -0.70 -1.70 9.98
CA LEU A 44 -0.19 -3.04 10.28
C LEU A 44 -0.09 -3.17 11.80
N GLY A 45 -1.08 -3.83 12.42
CA GLY A 45 -1.27 -3.75 13.86
C GLY A 45 -1.60 -2.30 14.31
N ASP A 46 -0.79 -1.76 15.22
CA ASP A 46 -0.95 -0.41 15.77
C ASP A 46 -0.06 0.64 15.05
N GLU A 47 0.73 0.23 14.06
CA GLU A 47 1.62 1.11 13.32
C GLU A 47 1.04 1.49 11.96
N VAL A 48 1.22 2.75 11.55
CA VAL A 48 0.88 3.18 10.20
C VAL A 48 1.88 2.55 9.22
N PHE A 49 1.36 1.87 8.20
CA PHE A 49 2.15 1.45 7.06
C PHE A 49 2.22 2.56 6.01
N THR A 50 1.06 3.04 5.57
CA THR A 50 0.94 4.13 4.60
C THR A 50 -0.42 4.81 4.67
N GLU A 51 -0.59 5.91 3.95
CA GLU A 51 -1.90 6.53 3.72
C GLU A 51 -2.12 6.74 2.23
N TYR A 52 -3.27 6.32 1.72
CA TYR A 52 -3.74 6.71 0.39
C TYR A 52 -4.41 8.08 0.48
N VAL A 53 -3.66 9.13 0.17
CA VAL A 53 -4.12 10.53 0.19
C VAL A 53 -4.71 10.86 -1.17
N PHE A 54 -6.03 11.02 -1.23
CA PHE A 54 -6.78 11.19 -2.48
C PHE A 54 -7.33 12.61 -2.68
N LYS A 55 -7.04 13.54 -1.76
CA LYS A 55 -7.28 14.98 -1.92
C LYS A 55 -6.03 15.78 -1.57
N GLY A 56 -5.90 16.98 -2.16
CA GLY A 56 -4.83 17.94 -1.86
C GLY A 56 -3.63 17.91 -2.81
N TYR A 57 -3.56 16.91 -3.70
CA TYR A 57 -2.56 16.81 -4.77
C TYR A 57 -3.24 16.67 -6.13
N GLU A 58 -2.48 16.80 -7.21
CA GLU A 58 -2.96 16.64 -8.59
C GLU A 58 -3.46 15.21 -8.86
N LYS A 59 -3.00 14.24 -8.07
CA LYS A 59 -3.36 12.83 -8.16
C LYS A 59 -3.21 12.14 -6.80
N PRO A 60 -3.92 11.04 -6.55
CA PRO A 60 -3.77 10.29 -5.31
C PRO A 60 -2.36 9.74 -5.14
N ILE A 61 -1.85 9.81 -3.91
CA ILE A 61 -0.51 9.34 -3.54
C ILE A 61 -0.59 8.38 -2.35
N LEU A 62 0.40 7.51 -2.22
CA LEU A 62 0.66 6.74 -1.00
C LEU A 62 1.81 7.40 -0.23
N TYR A 63 1.54 8.04 0.89
CA TYR A 63 2.57 8.69 1.72
C TYR A 63 2.13 8.79 3.19
N PRO A 64 3.04 8.55 4.16
CA PRO A 64 4.39 7.98 4.00
C PRO A 64 4.32 6.51 3.57
N VAL A 65 5.45 5.91 3.17
CA VAL A 65 5.57 4.45 3.06
C VAL A 65 6.58 3.98 4.09
N ILE A 66 6.15 3.25 5.11
CA ILE A 66 6.97 2.89 6.27
C ILE A 66 7.35 1.40 6.18
N GLY A 67 8.66 1.15 6.17
CA GLY A 67 9.24 -0.20 6.13
C GLY A 67 9.10 -0.96 7.45
N PRO A 68 9.49 -2.24 7.49
CA PRO A 68 9.39 -3.12 8.67
C PRO A 68 10.15 -2.60 9.90
N ALA A 69 11.21 -1.81 9.71
CA ALA A 69 12.00 -1.22 10.79
C ALA A 69 11.47 0.15 11.27
N GLY A 70 10.28 0.57 10.85
CA GLY A 70 9.72 1.89 11.17
C GLY A 70 10.36 3.05 10.41
N ILE A 71 11.19 2.76 9.40
CA ILE A 71 11.91 3.76 8.59
C ILE A 71 11.08 4.11 7.35
N GLY A 72 11.00 5.39 7.00
CA GLY A 72 10.38 5.84 5.75
C GLY A 72 11.17 5.35 4.53
N MET A 73 10.49 4.72 3.58
CA MET A 73 11.06 4.15 2.36
C MET A 73 11.13 5.15 1.21
N THR A 74 10.35 6.23 1.30
CA THR A 74 10.30 7.31 0.31
C THR A 74 10.70 8.63 0.96
N ARG A 75 11.17 9.56 0.12
CA ARG A 75 11.51 10.92 0.56
C ARG A 75 10.30 11.65 1.16
N ASN A 76 10.55 12.73 1.90
CA ASN A 76 9.51 13.50 2.58
C ASN A 76 9.03 14.71 1.80
N TRP A 77 9.93 15.39 1.07
CA TRP A 77 9.56 16.55 0.27
C TRP A 77 8.80 16.10 -0.99
N PRO A 78 7.72 16.80 -1.40
CA PRO A 78 7.12 18.00 -0.80
C PRO A 78 6.00 17.77 0.22
N MET A 79 5.71 16.53 0.61
CA MET A 79 4.58 16.21 1.50
C MET A 79 4.82 16.66 2.95
N ARG A 80 6.08 16.72 3.38
CA ARG A 80 6.49 17.17 4.71
C ARG A 80 7.76 18.01 4.63
N ASP A 81 7.66 19.24 5.09
CA ASP A 81 8.77 20.18 5.20
C ASP A 81 9.52 20.05 6.54
N GLY A 82 10.69 20.68 6.67
CA GLY A 82 11.46 20.75 7.92
C GLY A 82 12.21 19.47 8.29
N VAL A 83 12.36 18.52 7.35
CA VAL A 83 13.17 17.31 7.55
C VAL A 83 14.65 17.66 7.32
N GLU A 84 15.50 17.36 8.30
CA GLU A 84 16.93 17.63 8.20
C GLU A 84 17.56 16.90 7.01
N ASN A 85 18.43 17.61 6.26
CA ASN A 85 19.14 17.10 5.08
C ASN A 85 18.24 16.63 3.91
N GLU A 86 16.97 17.06 3.88
CA GLU A 86 16.07 16.83 2.73
C GLU A 86 16.24 17.95 1.70
N ALA A 87 16.41 17.60 0.42
CA ALA A 87 16.46 18.58 -0.66
C ALA A 87 15.05 19.10 -1.00
N HIS A 88 14.94 20.36 -1.43
CA HIS A 88 13.69 20.97 -1.93
C HIS A 88 13.62 20.98 -3.46
N ASP A 89 14.08 19.90 -4.08
CA ASP A 89 14.09 19.70 -5.53
C ASP A 89 12.97 18.75 -5.99
N HIS A 90 12.75 18.65 -7.31
CA HIS A 90 11.84 17.66 -7.92
C HIS A 90 10.49 17.50 -7.20
N PRO A 91 9.65 18.55 -7.10
CA PRO A 91 8.40 18.53 -6.33
C PRO A 91 7.34 17.54 -6.86
N HIS A 92 7.59 16.89 -7.99
CA HIS A 92 6.77 15.79 -8.51
C HIS A 92 7.06 14.43 -7.85
N HIS A 93 8.16 14.28 -7.09
CA HIS A 93 8.51 13.04 -6.38
C HIS A 93 7.68 12.82 -5.10
N LYS A 94 6.35 12.74 -5.27
CA LYS A 94 5.39 12.60 -4.19
C LYS A 94 5.16 11.15 -3.73
N SER A 95 6.24 10.47 -3.35
CA SER A 95 6.21 9.05 -2.96
C SER A 95 5.67 8.16 -4.09
N ILE A 96 4.79 7.18 -3.79
CA ILE A 96 4.21 6.26 -4.78
C ILE A 96 2.88 6.85 -5.29
N TRP A 97 2.75 6.95 -6.61
CA TRP A 97 1.55 7.36 -7.31
C TRP A 97 1.57 6.81 -8.72
N PHE A 98 0.45 6.95 -9.44
CA PHE A 98 0.34 6.54 -10.83
C PHE A 98 -0.27 7.66 -11.69
N GLY A 99 0.31 7.88 -12.88
CA GLY A 99 -0.16 8.80 -13.91
C GLY A 99 0.76 8.82 -15.13
N HIS A 100 0.19 9.01 -16.32
CA HIS A 100 0.91 9.03 -17.61
C HIS A 100 1.16 10.46 -18.11
N MET A 101 2.26 10.65 -18.84
CA MET A 101 2.64 11.96 -19.37
C MET A 101 1.77 12.41 -20.54
N ASP A 102 1.22 11.48 -21.30
CA ASP A 102 0.37 11.78 -22.45
C ASP A 102 -0.78 10.78 -22.55
N VAL A 103 -1.96 11.27 -22.18
CA VAL A 103 -3.25 10.60 -22.40
C VAL A 103 -4.11 11.56 -23.20
N ASN A 104 -4.32 11.26 -24.49
CA ASN A 104 -5.03 12.13 -25.43
C ASN A 104 -4.48 13.58 -25.48
N GLY A 105 -3.16 13.76 -25.34
CA GLY A 105 -2.51 15.06 -25.35
C GLY A 105 -2.47 15.80 -24.00
N GLU A 106 -3.00 15.19 -22.94
CA GLU A 106 -3.02 15.75 -21.58
C GLU A 106 -2.03 15.02 -20.65
N ASN A 107 -1.43 15.77 -19.72
CA ASN A 107 -0.33 15.29 -18.88
C ASN A 107 -0.74 15.07 -17.42
N PHE A 108 -0.96 13.80 -17.04
CA PHE A 108 -1.32 13.38 -15.69
C PHE A 108 -0.09 12.95 -14.85
N TRP A 109 1.10 12.95 -15.45
CA TRP A 109 2.38 12.71 -14.78
C TRP A 109 2.94 13.97 -14.10
N ALA A 110 2.66 15.15 -14.64
CA ALA A 110 3.18 16.42 -14.14
C ALA A 110 2.61 16.84 -12.77
N THR A 111 3.07 18.01 -12.30
CA THR A 111 2.65 18.71 -11.07
C THR A 111 2.61 20.20 -11.40
N GLY A 112 1.71 20.96 -10.76
CA GLY A 112 1.56 22.40 -10.98
C GLY A 112 0.67 22.78 -12.18
N GLU A 113 0.84 24.00 -12.69
CA GLU A 113 -0.13 24.66 -13.60
C GLU A 113 -0.35 23.94 -14.95
N ASN A 114 0.60 23.12 -15.39
CA ASN A 114 0.51 22.39 -16.67
C ASN A 114 0.00 20.95 -16.51
N ALA A 115 -0.35 20.52 -15.30
CA ALA A 115 -0.80 19.16 -15.03
C ALA A 115 -2.30 19.00 -15.26
N GLY A 116 -2.69 17.93 -15.93
CA GLY A 116 -3.99 17.30 -15.74
C GLY A 116 -4.08 16.72 -14.32
N THR A 117 -5.31 16.52 -13.85
CA THR A 117 -5.58 16.04 -12.49
C THR A 117 -6.34 14.72 -12.51
N THR A 118 -5.98 13.82 -11.60
CA THR A 118 -6.74 12.62 -11.29
C THR A 118 -7.58 12.89 -10.03
N VAL A 119 -8.89 13.02 -10.20
CA VAL A 119 -9.82 13.40 -9.13
C VAL A 119 -10.59 12.18 -8.66
N SER A 120 -10.39 11.76 -7.42
CA SER A 120 -11.14 10.65 -6.83
C SER A 120 -12.61 11.01 -6.60
N LYS A 121 -13.51 10.23 -7.22
CA LYS A 121 -14.97 10.40 -7.17
C LYS A 121 -15.59 9.53 -6.09
N SER A 122 -15.06 8.33 -5.93
CA SER A 122 -15.38 7.44 -4.83
C SER A 122 -14.10 6.76 -4.36
N VAL A 123 -14.02 6.56 -3.05
CA VAL A 123 -12.99 5.74 -2.41
C VAL A 123 -13.69 4.88 -1.38
N THR A 124 -13.57 3.57 -1.54
CA THR A 124 -14.15 2.58 -0.62
C THR A 124 -13.06 1.60 -0.18
N ILE A 125 -13.31 0.90 0.91
CA ILE A 125 -12.40 -0.10 1.47
C ILE A 125 -13.10 -1.45 1.51
N GLY A 126 -12.37 -2.52 1.19
CA GLY A 126 -12.83 -3.90 1.23
C GLY A 126 -11.73 -4.81 1.74
N GLY A 127 -11.86 -5.32 2.97
CA GLY A 127 -10.80 -6.10 3.61
C GLY A 127 -9.50 -5.30 3.73
N ASN A 128 -8.46 -5.77 3.04
CA ASN A 128 -7.14 -5.15 2.96
C ASN A 128 -6.91 -4.33 1.68
N THR A 129 -7.98 -4.01 0.94
CA THR A 129 -7.91 -3.34 -0.36
C THR A 129 -8.66 -2.02 -0.35
N ILE A 130 -8.07 -1.01 -0.98
CA ILE A 130 -8.70 0.27 -1.34
C ILE A 130 -9.19 0.15 -2.77
N HIS A 131 -10.45 0.53 -3.01
CA HIS A 131 -11.01 0.69 -4.34
C HIS A 131 -11.27 2.18 -4.59
N SER A 132 -10.87 2.70 -5.74
CA SER A 132 -11.18 4.07 -6.12
C SER A 132 -11.62 4.19 -7.57
N GLU A 133 -12.58 5.06 -7.82
CA GLU A 133 -12.99 5.50 -9.15
C GLU A 133 -12.57 6.95 -9.33
N ASN A 134 -11.89 7.26 -10.43
CA ASN A 134 -11.26 8.56 -10.63
C ASN A 134 -11.58 9.16 -12.00
N ASP A 135 -11.80 10.48 -12.01
CA ASP A 135 -11.87 11.28 -13.22
C ASP A 135 -10.45 11.74 -13.61
N LEU A 136 -10.07 11.58 -14.88
CA LEU A 136 -8.88 12.21 -15.44
C LEU A 136 -9.29 13.49 -16.14
N VAL A 137 -9.05 14.62 -15.49
CA VAL A 137 -9.43 15.96 -15.96
C VAL A 137 -8.21 16.65 -16.54
N GLY A 138 -8.25 16.98 -17.83
CA GLY A 138 -7.20 17.72 -18.52
C GLY A 138 -7.00 19.13 -17.97
N ARG A 139 -5.90 19.78 -18.36
CA ARG A 139 -5.56 21.14 -17.88
C ARG A 139 -6.60 22.20 -18.24
N ASP A 140 -7.38 21.94 -19.29
CA ASP A 140 -8.49 22.81 -19.74
C ASP A 140 -9.80 22.58 -18.98
N GLY A 141 -9.79 21.69 -17.98
CA GLY A 141 -10.94 21.34 -17.14
C GLY A 141 -11.87 20.30 -17.75
N LYS A 142 -11.57 19.75 -18.94
CA LYS A 142 -12.40 18.72 -19.56
C LYS A 142 -12.05 17.34 -19.05
N LEU A 143 -13.07 16.49 -18.90
CA LEU A 143 -12.88 15.07 -18.64
C LEU A 143 -12.27 14.41 -19.88
N VAL A 144 -11.15 13.71 -19.69
CA VAL A 144 -10.41 13.01 -20.75
C VAL A 144 -10.71 11.51 -20.73
N ALA A 145 -10.72 10.92 -19.55
CA ALA A 145 -11.00 9.50 -19.33
C ALA A 145 -11.37 9.29 -17.85
N THR A 146 -11.65 8.06 -17.47
CA THR A 146 -11.76 7.65 -16.06
C THR A 146 -10.83 6.48 -15.82
N ASP A 147 -10.34 6.31 -14.59
CA ASP A 147 -9.66 5.09 -14.16
C ASP A 147 -10.34 4.50 -12.92
N SER A 148 -10.18 3.19 -12.73
CA SER A 148 -10.42 2.54 -11.46
C SER A 148 -9.13 1.95 -10.93
N ARG A 149 -8.98 1.94 -9.60
CA ARG A 149 -7.77 1.46 -8.93
C ARG A 149 -8.13 0.51 -7.82
N GLU A 150 -7.38 -0.59 -7.74
CA GLU A 150 -7.40 -1.52 -6.62
C GLU A 150 -6.01 -1.56 -6.00
N ILE A 151 -5.90 -1.15 -4.74
CA ILE A 151 -4.64 -1.09 -4.02
C ILE A 151 -4.74 -2.00 -2.81
N SER A 152 -4.07 -3.15 -2.86
CA SER A 152 -4.11 -4.14 -1.79
C SER A 152 -2.81 -4.15 -0.99
N PHE A 153 -2.95 -4.38 0.30
CA PHE A 153 -1.83 -4.35 1.24
C PHE A 153 -1.70 -5.69 1.94
N SER A 154 -0.47 -6.19 2.08
CA SER A 154 -0.20 -7.37 2.90
C SER A 154 1.18 -7.27 3.54
N ALA A 155 1.38 -8.06 4.59
CA ALA A 155 2.66 -8.16 5.27
C ALA A 155 2.87 -9.57 5.84
N ASP A 156 4.11 -10.03 5.75
CA ASP A 156 4.57 -11.31 6.31
C ASP A 156 5.99 -11.15 6.86
N GLY A 157 6.12 -11.19 8.19
CA GLY A 157 7.37 -10.90 8.89
C GLY A 157 7.90 -9.50 8.55
N GLU A 158 9.08 -9.46 7.94
CA GLU A 158 9.72 -8.20 7.51
C GLU A 158 9.28 -7.75 6.10
N THR A 159 8.44 -8.54 5.42
CA THR A 159 7.96 -8.21 4.08
C THR A 159 6.72 -7.33 4.18
N ARG A 160 6.68 -6.26 3.39
CA ARG A 160 5.50 -5.42 3.18
C ARG A 160 5.23 -5.34 1.68
N VAL A 161 3.98 -5.54 1.29
CA VAL A 161 3.57 -5.57 -0.11
C VAL A 161 2.47 -4.53 -0.33
N ILE A 162 2.64 -3.75 -1.38
CA ILE A 162 1.63 -2.89 -1.97
C ILE A 162 1.43 -3.40 -3.39
N ASP A 163 0.27 -3.99 -3.67
CA ASP A 163 -0.14 -4.31 -5.03
C ASP A 163 -1.05 -3.20 -5.53
N TYR A 164 -0.75 -2.64 -6.71
CA TYR A 164 -1.40 -1.44 -7.25
C TYR A 164 -1.84 -1.73 -8.68
N ALA A 165 -3.11 -2.10 -8.82
CA ALA A 165 -3.75 -2.28 -10.11
C ALA A 165 -4.48 -1.00 -10.55
N VAL A 166 -4.30 -0.63 -11.83
CA VAL A 166 -4.98 0.51 -12.45
C VAL A 166 -5.63 0.04 -13.75
N THR A 167 -6.90 0.38 -13.93
CA THR A 167 -7.64 0.12 -15.16
C THR A 167 -8.14 1.43 -15.73
N TYR A 168 -7.69 1.77 -16.94
CA TYR A 168 -8.24 2.89 -17.70
C TYR A 168 -9.54 2.50 -18.38
N HIS A 169 -10.50 3.41 -18.37
CA HIS A 169 -11.79 3.26 -19.03
C HIS A 169 -11.93 4.33 -20.10
N ALA A 170 -12.15 3.91 -21.35
CA ALA A 170 -12.40 4.73 -22.52
C ALA A 170 -13.78 5.44 -22.46
N SER A 171 -14.03 6.16 -21.37
CA SER A 171 -15.32 6.75 -21.02
C SER A 171 -15.68 7.98 -21.86
N GLN A 172 -14.70 8.60 -22.51
CA GLN A 172 -14.87 9.73 -23.44
C GLN A 172 -14.44 9.40 -24.88
N GLY A 173 -14.45 8.11 -25.24
CA GLY A 173 -13.93 7.61 -26.52
C GLY A 173 -12.53 7.02 -26.38
N ASP A 174 -11.86 6.84 -27.52
CA ASP A 174 -10.55 6.18 -27.58
C ASP A 174 -9.53 6.86 -26.63
N ILE A 175 -8.73 6.02 -25.97
CA ILE A 175 -7.60 6.47 -25.17
C ILE A 175 -6.34 6.16 -25.96
N LEU A 176 -5.67 7.23 -26.39
CA LEU A 176 -4.34 7.18 -26.96
C LEU A 176 -3.33 7.53 -25.87
N PHE A 177 -2.42 6.60 -25.62
CA PHE A 177 -1.22 6.86 -24.83
C PHE A 177 -0.10 7.30 -25.77
N GLY A 178 0.47 8.47 -25.51
CA GLY A 178 1.61 8.98 -26.26
C GLY A 178 2.90 8.24 -25.92
N ASP A 179 3.83 8.20 -26.88
CA ASP A 179 5.19 7.69 -26.66
C ASP A 179 6.04 8.81 -26.06
N ASN A 180 6.05 8.88 -24.73
CA ASN A 180 6.89 9.80 -23.97
C ASN A 180 7.73 9.03 -22.96
N LYS A 181 8.79 9.69 -22.48
CA LYS A 181 9.57 9.17 -21.38
C LYS A 181 8.80 9.42 -20.07
N ASP A 182 8.25 8.36 -19.51
CA ASP A 182 7.53 8.34 -18.23
C ASP A 182 8.39 7.71 -17.11
#